data_AF-A0A6A0AJX2-F1
#
_entry.id   AF-A0A6A0AJX2-F1
#
_cell.length_a   1.000
_cell.length_b   1.000
_cell.length_c   1.000
_cell.angle_alpha   90.00
_cell.angle_beta   90.00
_cell.angle_gamma   90.00
#
_symmetry.space_group_name_H-M   'P 1'
#
loop_
_entity.id
_entity.type
_entity.pdbx_description
1 polymer ?
#
loop_
_entity_poly.entity_id
_entity_poly.type
_entity_poly.pdbx_seq_one_letter_code
_entity_poly.pdbx_strand_id
1 'polypeptide(L)'
;MFTGPPENVRDHVMSATRSLMRGDWRKAYAYVTALTVWGLVPSKEALLAMLREKLQAEALRTYLFTYSPQYNSLSLDQLCTMFDLPEKKVYSIVSKMMIAEELQGSWDQPTRTIVMHSMDASRMQQLAVQFADKAL
;
A
#
# COMPACT_ATOMS: atom_id res chain seq x y z
N MET A 1 0.36 24.31 -2.90
CA MET A 1 -0.05 24.14 -1.50
C MET A 1 1.20 24.02 -0.65
N PHE A 2 1.42 24.96 0.28
CA PHE A 2 2.57 24.96 1.18
C PHE A 2 2.47 23.75 2.12
N THR A 3 3.50 22.90 2.18
CA THR A 3 3.58 21.79 3.15
C THR A 3 4.61 22.16 4.20
N GLY A 4 4.19 22.98 5.17
CA GLY A 4 4.92 23.17 6.41
C GLY A 4 4.80 21.93 7.31
N PRO A 5 5.66 21.81 8.35
CA PRO A 5 5.51 20.78 9.37
C PRO A 5 4.10 20.85 9.99
N PRO A 6 3.47 19.70 10.29
CA PRO A 6 2.09 19.67 10.74
C PRO A 6 1.95 20.27 12.14
N GLU A 7 1.06 21.25 12.32
CA GLU A 7 0.84 21.92 13.61
C GLU A 7 -0.44 21.43 14.30
N ASN A 8 -1.49 21.09 13.53
CA ASN A 8 -2.76 20.62 14.08
C ASN A 8 -2.99 19.11 13.84
N VAL A 9 -3.94 18.51 14.56
CA VAL A 9 -4.31 17.09 14.47
C VAL A 9 -4.66 16.71 13.02
N ARG A 10 -5.42 17.57 12.33
CA ARG A 10 -5.78 17.38 10.93
C ARG A 10 -4.56 17.28 10.02
N ASP A 11 -3.55 18.11 10.25
CA ASP A 11 -2.36 18.16 9.39
C ASP A 11 -1.47 16.94 9.57
N HIS A 12 -1.38 16.43 10.81
CA HIS A 12 -0.72 15.16 11.11
C HIS A 12 -1.39 14.01 10.37
N VAL A 13 -2.73 13.91 10.43
CA VAL A 13 -3.49 12.88 9.72
C VAL A 13 -3.31 13.01 8.21
N MET A 14 -3.41 14.22 7.64
CA MET A 14 -3.21 14.44 6.20
C MET A 14 -1.79 14.08 5.75
N SER A 15 -0.78 14.39 6.56
CA SER A 15 0.62 14.05 6.29
C SER A 15 0.87 12.55 6.39
N ALA A 16 0.24 11.88 7.35
CA ALA A 16 0.27 10.43 7.48
C ALA A 16 -0.37 9.75 6.26
N THR A 17 -1.56 10.19 5.84
CA THR A 17 -2.26 9.66 4.67
C THR A 17 -1.42 9.81 3.40
N ARG A 18 -0.83 11.00 3.16
CA ARG A 18 0.05 11.21 1.99
C ARG A 18 1.28 10.31 1.99
N SER A 19 1.84 10.03 3.16
CA SER A 19 2.97 9.12 3.30
C SER A 19 2.54 7.67 3.04
N LEU A 20 1.37 7.27 3.54
CA LEU A 20 0.79 5.95 3.32
C LEU A 20 0.46 5.70 1.84
N MET A 21 -0.05 6.71 1.13
CA MET A 21 -0.31 6.66 -0.31
C MET A 21 0.95 6.35 -1.14
N ARG A 22 2.14 6.64 -0.60
CA ARG A 22 3.43 6.32 -1.24
C ARG A 22 4.02 4.99 -0.74
N GLY A 23 3.33 4.27 0.14
CA GLY A 23 3.83 3.06 0.81
C GLY A 23 4.79 3.34 1.98
N ASP A 24 5.02 4.59 2.38
CA ASP A 24 5.95 4.94 3.47
C ASP A 24 5.25 4.86 4.84
N TRP A 25 5.08 3.62 5.32
CA TRP A 25 4.42 3.34 6.60
C TRP A 25 5.19 3.92 7.80
N ARG A 26 6.52 4.01 7.72
CA ARG A 26 7.36 4.51 8.82
C ARG A 26 7.09 6.00 9.07
N LYS A 27 7.06 6.81 8.02
CA LYS A 27 6.67 8.22 8.14
C LYS A 27 5.21 8.37 8.54
N ALA A 28 4.31 7.58 7.96
CA ALA A 28 2.91 7.59 8.36
C ALA A 28 2.74 7.32 9.86
N TYR A 29 3.42 6.30 10.38
CA TYR A 29 3.41 5.95 11.79
C TYR A 29 3.98 7.09 12.66
N ALA A 30 5.11 7.69 12.26
CA ALA A 30 5.72 8.81 12.97
C ALA A 30 4.75 9.99 13.13
N TYR A 31 4.07 10.39 12.06
CA TYR A 31 3.06 11.45 12.10
C TYR A 31 1.89 11.10 13.02
N VAL A 32 1.45 9.85 13.03
CA VAL A 32 0.33 9.44 13.89
C VAL A 32 0.76 9.38 15.35
N THR A 33 1.94 8.83 15.67
CA THR A 33 2.46 8.77 17.05
C THR A 33 2.80 10.13 17.64
N ALA A 34 3.07 11.14 16.81
CA ALA A 34 3.35 12.51 17.25
C ALA A 34 2.13 13.24 17.84
N LEU A 35 0.92 12.70 17.65
CA LEU A 35 -0.30 13.28 18.22
C LEU A 35 -0.29 13.20 19.76
N THR A 36 -0.57 14.32 20.43
CA THR A 36 -0.60 14.40 21.89
C THR A 36 -1.77 13.63 22.53
N VAL A 37 -2.79 13.28 21.74
CA VAL A 37 -4.01 12.57 22.18
C VAL A 37 -3.73 11.21 22.81
N TRP A 38 -2.62 10.55 22.45
CA TRP A 38 -2.24 9.24 23.02
C TRP A 38 -2.02 9.27 24.53
N GLY A 39 -1.72 10.44 25.11
CA GLY A 39 -1.59 10.60 26.56
C GLY A 39 -2.88 10.39 27.34
N LEU A 40 -4.05 10.44 26.67
CA LEU A 40 -5.36 10.25 27.27
C LEU A 40 -5.85 8.79 27.20
N VAL A 41 -5.11 7.91 26.51
CA VAL A 41 -5.51 6.53 26.28
C VAL A 41 -4.82 5.59 27.28
N PRO A 42 -5.57 4.89 28.16
CA PRO A 42 -4.98 4.01 29.17
C PRO A 42 -4.15 2.84 28.62
N SER A 43 -4.52 2.32 27.45
CA SER A 43 -3.85 1.19 26.77
C SER A 43 -3.14 1.63 25.49
N LYS A 44 -2.43 2.76 25.55
CA LYS A 44 -1.83 3.38 24.35
C LYS A 44 -0.83 2.46 23.65
N GLU A 45 -0.03 1.68 24.38
CA GLU A 45 1.01 0.83 23.79
C GLU A 45 0.41 -0.28 22.92
N ALA A 46 -0.63 -0.96 23.41
CA ALA A 46 -1.33 -1.99 22.66
C ALA A 46 -2.02 -1.41 21.42
N LEU A 47 -2.62 -0.22 21.56
CA LEU A 47 -3.29 0.47 20.45
C LEU A 47 -2.29 0.92 19.38
N LEU A 48 -1.15 1.48 19.77
CA LEU A 48 -0.09 1.90 18.87
C LEU A 48 0.60 0.70 18.19
N ALA A 49 0.74 -0.43 18.86
CA ALA A 49 1.23 -1.66 18.27
C ALA A 49 0.27 -2.20 17.20
N MET A 50 -1.03 -2.26 17.52
CA MET A 50 -2.08 -2.64 16.55
C MET A 50 -2.10 -1.68 15.36
N LEU A 51 -1.99 -0.38 15.61
CA LEU A 51 -2.00 0.63 14.56
C LEU A 51 -0.78 0.53 13.65
N ARG A 52 0.42 0.28 14.20
CA ARG A 52 1.62 0.01 13.41
C ARG A 52 1.39 -1.16 12.46
N GLU A 53 0.86 -2.26 12.99
CA GLU A 53 0.59 -3.46 12.23
C GLU A 53 -0.43 -3.22 11.09
N LYS A 54 -1.47 -2.41 11.34
CA LYS A 54 -2.45 -2.01 10.33
C LYS A 54 -1.84 -1.09 9.26
N LEU A 55 -1.04 -0.11 9.66
CA LEU A 55 -0.36 0.80 8.74
C LEU A 55 0.61 0.07 7.82
N GLN A 56 1.38 -0.88 8.34
CA GLN A 56 2.26 -1.72 7.52
C GLN A 56 1.48 -2.52 6.47
N ALA A 57 0.37 -3.13 6.88
CA ALA A 57 -0.48 -3.91 5.97
C ALA A 57 -1.13 -3.04 4.88
N GLU A 58 -1.65 -1.85 5.25
CA GLU A 58 -2.24 -0.94 4.25
C GLU A 58 -1.20 -0.29 3.35
N ALA A 59 -0.02 0.01 3.87
CA ALA A 59 1.07 0.53 3.05
C ALA A 59 1.50 -0.48 1.98
N LEU A 60 1.57 -1.77 2.33
CA LEU A 60 1.85 -2.86 1.39
C LEU A 60 0.79 -2.90 0.28
N ARG A 61 -0.50 -2.91 0.65
CA ARG A 61 -1.59 -2.92 -0.34
C ARG A 61 -1.53 -1.70 -1.26
N THR A 62 -1.43 -0.51 -0.67
CA THR A 62 -1.38 0.76 -1.41
C THR A 62 -0.18 0.82 -2.35
N TYR A 63 0.98 0.33 -1.91
CA TYR A 63 2.18 0.24 -2.73
C TYR A 63 1.96 -0.67 -3.94
N LEU A 64 1.41 -1.87 -3.74
CA LEU A 64 1.13 -2.79 -4.83
C LEU A 64 0.08 -2.25 -5.79
N PHE A 65 -0.98 -1.61 -5.30
CA PHE A 65 -1.95 -0.92 -6.17
C PHE A 65 -1.31 0.13 -7.05
N THR A 66 -0.43 0.94 -6.48
CA THR A 66 0.13 2.11 -7.16
C THR A 66 1.24 1.73 -8.14
N TYR A 67 2.09 0.77 -7.75
CA TYR A 67 3.33 0.50 -8.45
C TYR A 67 3.40 -0.87 -9.13
N SER A 68 2.45 -1.79 -8.91
CA SER A 68 2.47 -3.11 -9.58
C SER A 68 2.60 -3.05 -11.12
N PRO A 69 2.01 -2.08 -11.85
CA PRO A 69 2.16 -2.04 -13.32
C PRO A 69 3.59 -1.74 -13.78
N GLN A 70 4.45 -1.25 -12.89
CA GLN A 70 5.85 -0.91 -13.20
C GLN A 70 6.81 -2.10 -13.00
N TYR A 71 6.32 -3.22 -12.46
CA TYR A 71 7.11 -4.39 -12.15
C TYR A 71 6.70 -5.58 -13.00
N ASN A 72 7.68 -6.30 -13.54
CA ASN A 72 7.43 -7.61 -14.16
C ASN A 72 7.34 -8.72 -13.11
N SER A 73 8.13 -8.59 -12.03
CA SER A 73 8.05 -9.46 -10.87
C SER A 73 8.46 -8.75 -9.58
N LEU A 74 8.00 -9.25 -8.44
CA LEU A 74 8.32 -8.75 -7.10
C LEU A 74 8.69 -9.90 -6.17
N SER A 75 9.79 -9.75 -5.42
CA SER A 75 10.22 -10.75 -4.43
C SER A 75 9.42 -10.65 -3.14
N LEU A 76 8.94 -11.79 -2.63
CA LEU A 76 8.29 -11.89 -1.32
C LEU A 76 9.21 -11.40 -0.19
N ASP A 77 10.48 -11.80 -0.22
CA ASP A 77 11.47 -11.45 0.82
C ASP A 77 11.75 -9.94 0.85
N GLN A 78 11.80 -9.30 -0.33
CA GLN A 78 11.91 -7.84 -0.43
C GLN A 78 10.68 -7.15 0.17
N LEU A 79 9.46 -7.61 -0.14
CA LEU A 79 8.24 -7.06 0.43
C LEU A 79 8.19 -7.22 1.96
N CYS A 80 8.62 -8.36 2.49
CA CYS A 80 8.73 -8.58 3.95
C CYS A 80 9.68 -7.56 4.59
N THR A 81 10.83 -7.33 3.98
CA THR A 81 11.84 -6.38 4.47
C THR A 81 11.36 -4.93 4.38
N MET A 82 10.73 -4.55 3.28
CA MET A 82 10.23 -3.18 3.05
C MET A 82 9.17 -2.79 4.08
N PHE A 83 8.19 -3.68 4.30
CA PHE A 83 7.04 -3.41 5.16
C PHE A 83 7.21 -3.91 6.60
N ASP A 84 8.33 -4.58 6.90
CA ASP A 84 8.63 -5.11 8.24
C ASP A 84 7.49 -6.00 8.75
N LEU A 85 7.07 -6.94 7.90
CA LEU A 85 5.99 -7.88 8.14
C LEU A 85 6.46 -9.32 7.95
N PRO A 86 5.93 -10.28 8.75
CA PRO A 86 6.23 -11.69 8.56
C PRO A 86 5.76 -12.22 7.21
N GLU A 87 6.52 -13.15 6.64
CA GLU A 87 6.26 -13.79 5.34
C GLU A 87 4.82 -14.27 5.20
N LYS A 88 4.33 -15.04 6.18
CA LYS A 88 2.96 -15.57 6.20
C LYS A 88 1.90 -14.48 6.01
N LYS A 89 2.15 -13.30 6.57
CA LYS A 89 1.21 -12.18 6.51
C LYS A 89 1.29 -11.44 5.18
N VAL A 90 2.49 -11.20 4.66
CA VAL A 90 2.67 -10.62 3.32
C VAL A 90 2.04 -11.54 2.28
N TYR A 91 2.35 -12.83 2.32
CA TYR A 91 1.77 -13.84 1.44
C TYR A 91 0.24 -13.85 1.51
N SER A 92 -0.34 -13.81 2.72
CA SER A 92 -1.79 -13.77 2.89
C SER A 92 -2.44 -12.50 2.33
N ILE A 93 -1.83 -11.32 2.55
CA ILE A 93 -2.35 -10.04 2.04
C ILE A 93 -2.33 -10.05 0.52
N VAL A 94 -1.19 -10.36 -0.08
CA VAL A 94 -1.02 -10.37 -1.54
C VAL A 94 -1.93 -11.41 -2.20
N SER A 95 -2.04 -12.61 -1.62
CA SER A 95 -2.95 -13.63 -2.15
C SER A 95 -4.41 -13.17 -2.13
N LYS A 96 -4.84 -12.47 -1.07
CA LYS A 96 -6.18 -11.88 -1.00
C LYS A 96 -6.40 -10.81 -2.07
N MET A 97 -5.38 -9.98 -2.34
CA MET A 97 -5.45 -8.99 -3.43
C MET A 97 -5.59 -9.66 -4.79
N MET A 98 -4.84 -10.74 -5.06
CA MET A 98 -4.98 -11.49 -6.31
C MET A 98 -6.39 -12.10 -6.46
N ILE A 99 -6.92 -12.71 -5.39
CA ILE A 99 -8.29 -13.28 -5.38
C ILE A 99 -9.36 -12.19 -5.58
N ALA A 100 -9.13 -10.99 -5.05
CA ALA A 100 -10.02 -9.85 -5.22
C ALA A 100 -9.85 -9.14 -6.58
N GLU A 101 -9.00 -9.66 -7.47
CA GLU A 101 -8.64 -9.06 -8.77
C GLU A 101 -8.01 -7.66 -8.68
N GLU A 102 -7.57 -7.30 -7.47
CA GLU A 102 -6.89 -6.04 -7.12
C GLU A 102 -5.43 -6.02 -7.59
N LEU A 103 -4.83 -7.20 -7.76
CA LEU A 103 -3.46 -7.38 -8.23
C LEU A 103 -3.41 -8.44 -9.32
N GLN A 104 -3.06 -8.03 -10.53
CA GLN A 104 -2.96 -8.92 -11.69
C GLN A 104 -1.59 -9.62 -11.72
N GLY A 105 -1.50 -10.76 -11.05
CA GLY A 105 -0.29 -11.55 -11.01
C GLY A 105 -0.48 -12.91 -10.34
N SER A 106 0.55 -13.73 -10.40
CA SER A 106 0.55 -15.07 -9.82
C SER A 106 1.80 -15.34 -9.02
N TRP A 107 1.68 -16.16 -7.98
CA TRP A 107 2.85 -16.66 -7.25
C TRP A 107 3.66 -17.63 -8.09
N ASP A 108 4.97 -17.38 -8.17
CA ASP A 108 5.97 -18.37 -8.54
C ASP A 108 6.64 -18.90 -7.26
N GLN A 109 6.22 -20.09 -6.83
CA GLN A 109 6.67 -20.71 -5.59
C GLN A 109 8.17 -21.05 -5.58
N PRO A 110 8.79 -21.58 -6.65
CA PRO A 110 10.22 -21.88 -6.67
C PRO A 110 11.10 -20.66 -6.43
N THR A 111 10.79 -19.51 -7.05
CA THR A 111 11.58 -18.28 -6.88
C THR A 111 11.08 -17.39 -5.75
N ARG A 112 9.95 -17.71 -5.12
CA ARG A 112 9.29 -16.90 -4.07
C ARG A 112 8.98 -15.48 -4.57
N THR A 113 8.50 -15.37 -5.81
CA THR A 113 8.16 -14.09 -6.43
C THR A 113 6.69 -14.03 -6.86
N ILE A 114 6.19 -12.81 -6.99
CA ILE A 114 4.94 -12.50 -7.68
C ILE A 114 5.32 -12.16 -9.11
N VAL A 115 4.82 -12.91 -10.09
CA VAL A 115 4.97 -12.59 -11.51
C VAL A 115 3.73 -11.80 -11.94
N MET A 116 3.94 -10.58 -12.43
CA MET A 116 2.83 -9.73 -12.87
C MET A 116 2.35 -10.17 -14.24
N HIS A 117 1.03 -10.18 -14.42
CA HIS A 117 0.42 -10.44 -15.72
C HIS A 117 0.24 -9.08 -16.40
N SER A 118 1.05 -8.80 -17.41
CA SER A 118 0.93 -7.56 -18.17
C SER A 118 -0.40 -7.53 -18.91
N MET A 119 -1.35 -6.74 -18.43
CA MET A 119 -2.57 -6.39 -19.16
C MET A 119 -2.73 -4.87 -19.21
N ASP A 120 -1.73 -4.19 -19.75
CA ASP A 120 -1.96 -2.82 -20.19
C ASP A 120 -2.28 -2.84 -21.67
N ALA A 121 -3.59 -2.83 -21.97
CA ALA A 121 -4.04 -2.21 -23.20
C ALA A 121 -3.40 -0.81 -23.23
N SER A 122 -2.55 -0.55 -24.21
CA SER A 122 -1.89 0.75 -24.36
C SER A 122 -2.91 1.88 -24.26
N ARG A 123 -2.47 3.08 -23.87
CA ARG A 123 -3.34 4.26 -23.86
C ARG A 123 -4.12 4.43 -25.17
N MET A 124 -3.54 4.02 -26.30
CA MET A 124 -4.19 3.97 -27.60
C MET A 124 -5.32 2.95 -27.66
N GLN A 125 -5.13 1.73 -27.16
CA GLN A 125 -6.18 0.70 -27.07
C GLN A 125 -7.29 1.13 -26.10
N GLN A 126 -6.95 1.74 -24.96
CA GLN A 126 -7.95 2.29 -24.03
C GLN A 126 -8.81 3.38 -24.69
N LEU A 127 -8.18 4.30 -25.43
CA LEU A 127 -8.89 5.33 -26.19
C LEU A 127 -9.74 4.71 -27.30
N ALA A 128 -9.23 3.70 -28.02
CA ALA A 128 -9.97 3.04 -29.08
C ALA A 128 -11.24 2.35 -28.55
N VAL A 129 -11.17 1.68 -27.40
CA VAL A 129 -12.35 1.10 -26.72
C VAL A 129 -13.34 2.20 -26.32
N GLN A 130 -12.87 3.28 -25.71
CA GLN A 130 -13.73 4.41 -25.34
C GLN A 130 -14.43 5.08 -26.52
N PHE A 131 -13.78 5.12 -27.69
CA PHE A 131 -14.40 5.62 -28.93
C PHE A 131 -15.39 4.63 -29.52
N ALA A 132 -15.07 3.33 -29.50
CA ALA A 132 -15.96 2.28 -29.98
C ALA A 132 -17.28 2.22 -29.19
N ASP A 133 -17.23 2.32 -27.87
CA ASP A 133 -18.41 2.33 -27.00
C ASP A 133 -19.30 3.57 -27.18
N LYS A 134 -18.76 4.67 -27.70
CA LYS A 134 -19.51 5.91 -27.98
C LYS A 134 -20.08 5.97 -29.40
N ALA A 135 -19.58 5.14 -30.30
CA ALA A 135 -20.00 5.09 -31.70
C ALA A 135 -21.15 4.08 -31.94
N LEU A 136 -21.40 3.20 -30.97
CA LEU A 136 -22.59 2.35 -30.85
C LEU A 136 -23.72 3.09 -30.11
#